data_AF-A0A3B1C8U7-F1
#
_entry.id   AF-A0A3B1C8U7-F1
#
_cell.length_a   1.000
_cell.length_b   1.000
_cell.length_c   1.000
_cell.angle_alpha   90.00
_cell.angle_beta   90.00
_cell.angle_gamma   90.00
#
_symmetry.space_group_name_H-M   'P 1'
#
loop_
_entity.id
_entity.type
_entity.pdbx_description
1 polymer ?
#
loop_
_entity_poly.entity_id
_entity_poly.type
_entity_poly.pdbx_seq_one_letter_code
_entity_poly.pdbx_strand_id
1 'polypeptide(L)'
;MNTHAGNTQENKKQSVSNERSQKQSDGKFTSAFLDDRPEAVTQRKIQEVANNSPQVSQLKVLQKMMNNKQGAQLEVMADHLPSQSAVVQRRSLSSQERNQLVGHKERFVTLKDQYESHKTAMHDALSIRGFFNDMLGYLHALKWDHAIEEIDKQDTFFEELADLSRRAGHSSKGFDAFKKKLNFYENSGGSNKFFNIYKDMDSKLLSQERNFPTQFTKMDEIYFDKYMANGGSPISVYRGDGRDVTSVSFNTLPFSDMPAGGTTDISFAGVVEHTHTNTLKNGMVSTSTDLATGLFFATDAHEYGVVWELKLDNYIHVTNLLKARNFKYRFPDQYEVLAPGAISASKIVSATLYRKNTIVRKRTS
;
A
#
# COMPACT_ATOMS: atom_id res chain seq x y z
N MET A 1 -4.44 -55.06 -16.42
CA MET A 1 -4.25 -54.48 -17.76
C MET A 1 -5.38 -53.48 -17.95
N ASN A 2 -5.16 -52.22 -17.54
CA ASN A 2 -6.21 -51.20 -17.48
C ASN A 2 -5.87 -50.11 -18.50
N THR A 3 -6.68 -50.04 -19.55
CA THR A 3 -6.53 -49.12 -20.68
C THR A 3 -7.24 -47.81 -20.35
N HIS A 4 -6.49 -46.70 -20.25
CA HIS A 4 -7.05 -45.35 -20.14
C HIS A 4 -7.12 -44.71 -21.52
N ALA A 5 -8.33 -44.35 -21.94
CA ALA A 5 -8.62 -43.61 -23.16
C ALA A 5 -8.47 -42.10 -22.88
N GLY A 6 -7.57 -41.44 -23.61
CA GLY A 6 -7.43 -39.98 -23.62
C GLY A 6 -8.40 -39.37 -24.64
N ASN A 7 -9.32 -38.53 -24.16
CA ASN A 7 -10.15 -37.70 -25.02
C ASN A 7 -9.47 -36.33 -25.22
N THR A 8 -8.99 -36.10 -26.43
CA THR A 8 -8.47 -34.80 -26.88
C THR A 8 -9.62 -33.99 -27.48
N GLN A 9 -9.95 -32.83 -26.92
CA GLN A 9 -10.87 -31.87 -27.54
C GLN A 9 -10.09 -30.86 -28.39
N GLU A 10 -10.27 -30.93 -29.71
CA GLU A 10 -9.83 -29.89 -30.65
C GLU A 10 -10.74 -28.66 -30.55
N ASN A 11 -10.19 -27.52 -30.13
CA ASN A 11 -10.88 -26.23 -30.20
C ASN A 11 -10.62 -25.57 -31.56
N LYS A 12 -11.62 -25.66 -32.43
CA LYS A 12 -11.69 -25.03 -33.76
C LYS A 12 -11.91 -23.52 -33.60
N LYS A 13 -10.88 -22.71 -33.86
CA LYS A 13 -10.99 -21.24 -33.87
C LYS A 13 -11.57 -20.78 -35.21
N GLN A 14 -12.79 -20.25 -35.16
CA GLN A 14 -13.48 -19.62 -36.29
C GLN A 14 -13.14 -18.12 -36.30
N SER A 15 -12.47 -17.65 -37.35
CA SER A 15 -12.20 -16.22 -37.56
C SER A 15 -13.44 -15.53 -38.12
N VAL A 16 -14.05 -14.65 -37.34
CA VAL A 16 -15.15 -13.79 -37.80
C VAL A 16 -14.58 -12.43 -38.20
N SER A 17 -14.51 -12.20 -39.51
CA SER A 17 -14.31 -10.90 -40.14
C SER A 17 -15.61 -10.11 -40.05
N ASN A 18 -15.58 -8.95 -39.39
CA ASN A 18 -16.65 -7.95 -39.48
C ASN A 18 -16.03 -6.60 -39.87
N GLU A 19 -16.00 -6.33 -41.17
CA GLU A 19 -16.05 -4.97 -41.69
C GLU A 19 -17.49 -4.45 -41.59
N ARG A 20 -17.70 -3.33 -40.90
CA ARG A 20 -18.85 -2.48 -41.15
C ARG A 20 -18.57 -1.04 -40.75
N SER A 21 -18.47 -0.18 -41.77
CA SER A 21 -18.44 1.28 -41.67
C SER A 21 -19.60 1.82 -40.82
N GLN A 22 -19.31 2.79 -39.95
CA GLN A 22 -20.34 3.67 -39.41
C GLN A 22 -19.97 5.15 -39.54
N LYS A 23 -20.87 5.80 -40.29
CA LYS A 23 -21.12 7.21 -40.52
C LYS A 23 -20.97 8.08 -39.26
N GLN A 24 -20.32 9.24 -39.44
CA GLN A 24 -20.40 10.38 -38.53
C GLN A 24 -21.85 10.88 -38.43
N SER A 25 -22.32 11.10 -37.20
CA SER A 25 -23.51 11.91 -36.92
C SER A 25 -23.19 12.87 -35.78
N ASP A 26 -23.25 14.17 -36.08
CA ASP A 26 -23.28 15.25 -35.09
C ASP A 26 -24.55 15.11 -34.25
N GLY A 27 -24.39 14.75 -32.97
CA GLY A 27 -25.51 14.56 -32.06
C GLY A 27 -25.02 14.39 -30.62
N LYS A 28 -25.36 15.35 -29.77
CA LYS A 28 -25.10 15.41 -28.33
C LYS A 28 -25.56 14.11 -27.63
N PHE A 29 -24.62 13.25 -27.24
CA PHE A 29 -24.87 12.04 -26.45
C PHE A 29 -24.22 12.14 -25.07
N THR A 30 -25.04 12.33 -24.03
CA THR A 30 -24.74 11.86 -22.68
C THR A 30 -25.18 10.41 -22.59
N SER A 31 -24.35 9.48 -23.08
CA SER A 31 -24.49 8.06 -22.75
C SER A 31 -23.43 7.72 -21.71
N ALA A 32 -23.84 7.61 -20.45
CA ALA A 32 -22.98 7.07 -19.41
C ALA A 32 -22.87 5.56 -19.68
N PHE A 33 -21.69 5.11 -20.09
CA PHE A 33 -21.36 3.68 -20.12
C PHE A 33 -21.51 3.13 -18.69
N LEU A 34 -22.57 2.37 -18.45
CA LEU A 34 -22.72 1.60 -17.21
C LEU A 34 -21.84 0.36 -17.34
N ASP A 35 -20.77 0.33 -16.57
CA ASP A 35 -19.93 -0.86 -16.39
C ASP A 35 -20.70 -1.87 -15.53
N ASP A 36 -21.08 -3.00 -16.14
CA ASP A 36 -21.85 -4.09 -15.53
C ASP A 36 -20.96 -5.26 -15.10
N ARG A 37 -19.63 -5.09 -15.05
CA ARG A 37 -18.74 -6.10 -14.46
C ARG A 37 -19.10 -6.33 -12.98
N PRO A 38 -19.07 -7.58 -12.47
CA PRO A 38 -19.46 -7.89 -11.09
C PRO A 38 -18.73 -7.07 -10.02
N GLU A 39 -17.47 -6.73 -10.27
CA GLU A 39 -16.64 -5.88 -9.41
C GLU A 39 -17.15 -4.44 -9.39
N ALA A 40 -17.52 -3.88 -10.55
CA ALA A 40 -18.07 -2.53 -10.68
C ALA A 40 -19.46 -2.43 -10.02
N VAL A 41 -20.28 -3.48 -10.13
CA VAL A 41 -21.57 -3.59 -9.42
C VAL A 41 -21.37 -3.65 -7.91
N THR A 42 -20.37 -4.40 -7.44
CA THR A 42 -20.04 -4.53 -6.01
C THR A 42 -19.53 -3.20 -5.44
N GLN A 43 -18.62 -2.52 -6.15
CA GLN A 43 -18.14 -1.20 -5.75
C GLN A 43 -19.26 -0.15 -5.74
N ARG A 44 -20.16 -0.16 -6.73
CA ARG A 44 -21.32 0.74 -6.77
C ARG A 44 -22.23 0.54 -5.55
N LYS A 45 -22.49 -0.71 -5.16
CA LYS A 45 -23.27 -1.03 -3.96
C LYS A 45 -22.57 -0.57 -2.68
N ILE A 46 -21.26 -0.78 -2.54
CA ILE A 46 -20.49 -0.31 -1.37
C ILE A 46 -20.55 1.22 -1.28
N GLN A 47 -20.36 1.92 -2.39
CA GLN A 47 -20.45 3.38 -2.45
C GLN A 47 -21.86 3.88 -2.10
N GLU A 48 -22.90 3.19 -2.57
CA GLU A 48 -24.29 3.53 -2.27
C GLU A 48 -24.61 3.35 -0.79
N VAL A 49 -24.14 2.26 -0.16
CA VAL A 49 -24.27 2.04 1.29
C VAL A 49 -23.49 3.10 2.08
N ALA A 50 -22.28 3.44 1.66
CA ALA A 50 -21.48 4.49 2.29
C ALA A 50 -22.16 5.87 2.18
N ASN A 51 -22.69 6.22 1.00
CA ASN A 51 -23.39 7.48 0.74
C ASN A 51 -24.73 7.60 1.49
N ASN A 52 -25.37 6.46 1.77
CA ASN A 52 -26.64 6.37 2.50
C ASN A 52 -26.47 6.05 3.99
N SER A 53 -25.23 6.06 4.50
CA SER A 53 -25.00 5.82 5.93
C SER A 53 -25.67 6.92 6.78
N PRO A 54 -26.11 6.60 8.01
CA PRO A 54 -26.67 7.58 8.93
C PRO A 54 -25.71 8.75 9.20
N GLN A 55 -24.40 8.49 9.25
CA GLN A 55 -23.37 9.51 9.47
C GLN A 55 -23.29 10.52 8.30
N VAL A 56 -23.34 10.06 7.05
CA VAL A 56 -23.33 10.95 5.86
C VAL A 56 -24.63 11.75 5.78
N SER A 57 -25.75 11.15 6.16
CA SER A 57 -27.04 11.86 6.24
C SER A 57 -27.02 12.98 7.28
N GLN A 58 -26.46 12.73 8.48
CA GLN A 58 -26.31 13.75 9.52
C GLN A 58 -25.36 14.88 9.07
N LEU A 59 -24.26 14.55 8.40
CA LEU A 59 -23.31 15.53 7.83
C LEU A 59 -23.97 16.44 6.79
N LYS A 60 -24.79 15.90 5.89
CA LYS A 60 -25.56 16.68 4.91
C LYS A 60 -26.56 17.62 5.58
N VAL A 61 -27.22 17.19 6.66
CA VAL A 61 -28.15 18.01 7.44
C VAL A 61 -27.40 19.15 8.15
N LEU A 62 -26.26 18.87 8.79
CA LEU A 62 -25.39 19.89 9.38
C LEU A 62 -24.89 20.91 8.36
N GLN A 63 -24.47 20.44 7.17
CA GLN A 63 -24.03 21.31 6.08
C GLN A 63 -25.17 22.21 5.58
N LYS A 64 -26.38 21.67 5.42
CA LYS A 64 -27.57 22.45 5.05
C LYS A 64 -27.95 23.48 6.12
N MET A 65 -27.83 23.14 7.40
CA MET A 65 -28.06 24.07 8.50
C MET A 65 -27.00 25.19 8.56
N MET A 66 -25.74 24.90 8.27
CA MET A 66 -24.68 25.92 8.20
C MET A 66 -24.90 26.88 7.01
N ASN A 67 -25.25 26.35 5.84
CA ASN A 67 -25.52 27.16 4.66
C ASN A 67 -26.77 28.05 4.85
N ASN A 68 -27.81 27.55 5.52
CA ASN A 68 -29.02 28.32 5.81
C ASN A 68 -28.81 29.40 6.87
N LYS A 69 -27.93 29.19 7.85
CA LYS A 69 -27.61 30.20 8.87
C LYS A 69 -26.76 31.35 8.33
N GLN A 70 -25.94 31.12 7.30
CA GLN A 70 -25.18 32.18 6.65
C GLN A 70 -26.04 33.13 5.81
N GLY A 71 -27.20 32.68 5.31
CA GLY A 71 -28.14 33.53 4.57
C GLY A 71 -29.08 34.37 5.44
N ALA A 72 -29.55 33.82 6.57
CA ALA A 72 -30.64 34.45 7.34
C ALA A 72 -30.19 35.38 8.49
N GLN A 73 -28.92 35.35 8.90
CA GLN A 73 -28.40 36.20 9.99
C GLN A 73 -27.72 37.50 9.52
N LEU A 74 -27.55 37.72 8.21
CA LEU A 74 -26.93 38.93 7.68
C LEU A 74 -27.92 40.08 7.42
N GLU A 75 -29.23 39.85 7.48
CA GLU A 75 -30.23 40.85 7.04
C GLU A 75 -31.06 41.47 8.18
N VAL A 76 -31.03 40.95 9.42
CA VAL A 76 -31.92 41.42 10.51
C VAL A 76 -31.18 42.09 11.69
N MET A 77 -29.84 42.13 11.68
CA MET A 77 -29.05 42.80 12.73
C MET A 77 -28.38 44.12 12.29
N ALA A 78 -28.66 44.61 11.08
CA ALA A 78 -28.04 45.82 10.54
C ALA A 78 -28.56 47.14 11.15
N ASP A 79 -29.72 47.14 11.81
CA ASP A 79 -30.40 48.43 12.10
C ASP A 79 -30.26 48.99 13.52
N HIS A 80 -29.85 48.23 14.55
CA HIS A 80 -29.96 48.74 15.93
C HIS A 80 -28.84 48.29 16.90
N LEU A 81 -27.58 48.63 16.59
CA LEU A 81 -26.50 48.58 17.59
C LEU A 81 -25.75 49.93 17.68
N PRO A 82 -25.59 50.49 18.89
CA PRO A 82 -24.84 51.72 19.09
C PRO A 82 -23.35 51.50 18.76
N SER A 83 -22.90 52.25 17.77
CA SER A 83 -21.55 52.28 17.23
C SER A 83 -20.54 52.83 18.24
N GLN A 84 -19.95 51.97 19.06
CA GLN A 84 -18.71 52.26 19.82
C GLN A 84 -17.76 51.06 19.93
N SER A 85 -17.89 50.03 19.10
CA SER A 85 -16.85 49.01 18.98
C SER A 85 -15.72 49.57 18.12
N ALA A 86 -14.60 49.93 18.76
CA ALA A 86 -13.35 50.27 18.10
C ALA A 86 -13.06 49.22 17.01
N VAL A 87 -13.10 49.66 15.75
CA VAL A 87 -12.84 48.80 14.59
C VAL A 87 -11.36 48.42 14.65
N VAL A 88 -11.07 47.29 15.29
CA VAL A 88 -9.72 46.71 15.26
C VAL A 88 -9.49 46.22 13.83
N GLN A 89 -8.87 47.07 13.02
CA GLN A 89 -8.44 46.71 11.67
C GLN A 89 -7.49 45.51 11.76
N ARG A 90 -7.95 44.35 11.31
CA ARG A 90 -7.11 43.15 11.25
C ARG A 90 -6.13 43.32 10.10
N ARG A 91 -4.84 43.31 10.42
CA ARG A 91 -3.77 43.31 9.43
C ARG A 91 -3.88 42.06 8.53
N SER A 92 -3.91 42.29 7.22
CA SER A 92 -3.83 41.25 6.20
C SER A 92 -2.43 40.61 6.15
N LEU A 93 -2.34 39.40 5.62
CA LEU A 93 -1.07 38.70 5.46
C LEU A 93 -0.17 39.38 4.43
N SER A 94 1.10 39.57 4.77
CA SER A 94 2.15 39.89 3.80
C SER A 94 2.33 38.76 2.79
N SER A 95 2.98 39.05 1.65
CA SER A 95 3.30 38.03 0.65
C SER A 95 4.19 36.92 1.21
N GLN A 96 5.11 37.25 2.10
CA GLN A 96 5.97 36.26 2.77
C GLN A 96 5.17 35.33 3.69
N GLU A 97 4.26 35.88 4.51
CA GLU A 97 3.38 35.07 5.38
C GLU A 97 2.47 34.15 4.56
N ARG A 98 1.96 34.62 3.42
CA ARG A 98 1.16 33.78 2.50
C ARG A 98 1.95 32.60 1.96
N ASN A 99 3.20 32.82 1.54
CA ASN A 99 4.07 31.74 1.07
C ASN A 99 4.40 30.74 2.19
N GLN A 100 4.68 31.23 3.40
CA GLN A 100 4.90 30.36 4.57
C GLN A 100 3.65 29.56 4.95
N LEU A 101 2.46 30.16 4.83
CA LEU A 101 1.19 29.47 5.12
C LEU A 101 0.98 28.25 4.22
N VAL A 102 1.37 28.32 2.93
CA VAL A 102 1.29 27.17 2.02
C VAL A 102 2.12 26.00 2.54
N GLY A 103 3.41 26.23 2.83
CA GLY A 103 4.29 25.18 3.36
C GLY A 103 3.83 24.63 4.72
N HIS A 104 3.29 25.48 5.61
CA HIS A 104 2.72 25.01 6.88
C HIS A 104 1.44 24.17 6.68
N LYS A 105 0.63 24.47 5.66
CA LYS A 105 -0.57 23.67 5.34
C LYS A 105 -0.20 22.30 4.78
N GLU A 106 0.78 22.23 3.89
CA GLU A 106 1.31 20.96 3.38
C GLU A 106 1.86 20.10 4.52
N ARG A 107 2.67 20.69 5.40
CA ARG A 107 3.18 20.01 6.60
C ARG A 107 2.08 19.50 7.52
N PHE A 108 1.03 20.30 7.73
CA PHE A 108 -0.15 19.87 8.50
C PHE A 108 -0.84 18.66 7.89
N VAL A 109 -1.05 18.63 6.57
CA VAL A 109 -1.65 17.50 5.86
C VAL A 109 -0.78 16.25 6.05
N THR A 110 0.53 16.35 5.84
CA THR A 110 1.47 15.21 6.04
C THR A 110 1.40 14.64 7.46
N LEU A 111 1.41 15.49 8.49
CA LEU A 111 1.32 15.03 9.88
C LEU A 111 -0.01 14.38 10.20
N LYS A 112 -1.11 14.94 9.68
CA LYS A 112 -2.44 14.38 9.85
C LYS A 112 -2.55 13.01 9.17
N ASP A 113 -2.09 12.90 7.93
CA ASP A 113 -2.12 11.64 7.18
C ASP A 113 -1.27 10.56 7.86
N GLN A 114 -0.11 10.92 8.43
CA GLN A 114 0.71 10.01 9.22
C GLN A 114 -0.01 9.53 10.50
N TYR A 115 -0.67 10.44 11.22
CA TYR A 115 -1.46 10.11 12.40
C TYR A 115 -2.61 9.16 12.04
N GLU A 116 -3.42 9.49 11.05
CA GLU A 116 -4.57 8.68 10.62
C GLU A 116 -4.14 7.32 10.06
N SER A 117 -3.03 7.26 9.33
CA SER A 117 -2.46 6.01 8.82
C SER A 117 -2.06 5.08 9.96
N HIS A 118 -1.32 5.58 10.96
CA HIS A 118 -0.94 4.81 12.14
C HIS A 118 -2.16 4.40 12.98
N LYS A 119 -3.13 5.30 13.19
CA LYS A 119 -4.37 5.01 13.92
C LYS A 119 -5.17 3.90 13.23
N THR A 120 -5.32 3.99 11.91
CA THR A 120 -5.97 2.96 11.08
C THR A 120 -5.22 1.63 11.15
N ALA A 121 -3.90 1.66 11.09
CA ALA A 121 -3.08 0.46 11.20
C ALA A 121 -3.20 -0.18 12.57
N MET A 122 -3.34 0.64 13.62
CA MET A 122 -3.60 0.13 14.95
C MET A 122 -4.97 -0.58 15.02
N HIS A 123 -6.03 0.07 14.55
CA HIS A 123 -7.38 -0.51 14.53
C HIS A 123 -7.42 -1.86 13.78
N ASP A 124 -6.75 -1.95 12.63
CA ASP A 124 -6.62 -3.16 11.83
C ASP A 124 -5.93 -4.30 12.60
N ALA A 125 -4.78 -4.02 13.21
CA ALA A 125 -4.03 -5.02 14.00
C ALA A 125 -4.84 -5.57 15.18
N LEU A 126 -5.65 -4.72 15.83
CA LEU A 126 -6.52 -5.13 16.93
C LEU A 126 -7.71 -5.97 16.46
N SER A 127 -8.31 -5.59 15.32
CA SER A 127 -9.40 -6.33 14.70
C SER A 127 -8.99 -7.77 14.38
N ILE A 128 -7.77 -7.95 13.84
CA ILE A 128 -7.21 -9.25 13.47
C ILE A 128 -6.88 -10.12 14.68
N ARG A 129 -6.46 -9.54 15.81
CA ARG A 129 -6.09 -10.31 17.01
C ARG A 129 -7.25 -10.66 17.94
N GLY A 130 -8.25 -9.78 18.04
CA GLY A 130 -9.23 -9.89 19.11
C GLY A 130 -10.68 -10.09 18.66
N PHE A 131 -10.96 -10.12 17.35
CA PHE A 131 -12.34 -10.09 16.83
C PHE A 131 -13.15 -8.88 17.34
N PHE A 132 -12.49 -7.80 17.77
CA PHE A 132 -13.16 -6.58 18.20
C PHE A 132 -13.28 -5.63 17.01
N ASN A 133 -14.51 -5.18 16.71
CA ASN A 133 -14.74 -4.16 15.69
C ASN A 133 -14.43 -2.73 16.20
N ASP A 134 -14.19 -2.57 17.51
CA ASP A 134 -13.94 -1.30 18.18
C ASP A 134 -12.55 -1.30 18.86
N MET A 135 -11.66 -0.43 18.37
CA MET A 135 -10.32 -0.23 18.92
C MET A 135 -10.36 0.27 20.36
N LEU A 136 -11.24 1.23 20.67
CA LEU A 136 -11.27 1.83 22.01
C LEU A 136 -11.74 0.82 23.05
N GLY A 137 -12.79 0.05 22.73
CA GLY A 137 -13.24 -1.07 23.57
C GLY A 137 -12.14 -2.11 23.83
N TYR A 138 -11.32 -2.44 22.83
CA TYR A 138 -10.19 -3.37 23.01
C TYR A 138 -9.08 -2.78 23.87
N LEU A 139 -8.69 -1.53 23.64
CA LEU A 139 -7.70 -0.83 24.46
C LEU A 139 -8.16 -0.78 25.92
N HIS A 140 -9.44 -0.53 26.17
CA HIS A 140 -10.02 -0.53 27.50
C HIS A 140 -9.96 -1.93 28.12
N ALA A 141 -10.27 -3.00 27.36
CA ALA A 141 -10.13 -4.38 27.82
C ALA A 141 -8.68 -4.75 28.18
N LEU A 142 -7.70 -4.17 27.48
CA LEU A 142 -6.27 -4.28 27.80
C LEU A 142 -5.81 -3.36 28.96
N LYS A 143 -6.72 -2.57 29.55
CA LYS A 143 -6.42 -1.54 30.55
C LYS A 143 -5.40 -0.51 30.06
N TRP A 144 -5.53 -0.14 28.79
CA TRP A 144 -4.72 0.88 28.10
C TRP A 144 -5.43 2.23 28.08
N ASP A 145 -5.95 2.66 29.22
CA ASP A 145 -6.73 3.91 29.33
C ASP A 145 -5.92 5.13 28.88
N HIS A 146 -4.61 5.13 29.16
CA HIS A 146 -3.69 6.16 28.70
C HIS A 146 -3.59 6.25 27.17
N ALA A 147 -3.77 5.15 26.44
CA ALA A 147 -3.72 5.14 24.98
C ALA A 147 -5.01 5.72 24.38
N ILE A 148 -6.16 5.39 24.98
CA ILE A 148 -7.46 5.97 24.62
C ILE A 148 -7.43 7.48 24.82
N GLU A 149 -7.03 7.93 26.02
CA GLU A 149 -6.95 9.35 26.36
C GLU A 149 -6.00 10.11 25.42
N GLU A 150 -4.87 9.50 25.06
CA GLU A 150 -3.96 10.11 24.10
C GLU A 150 -4.57 10.19 22.70
N ILE A 151 -5.22 9.13 22.19
CA ILE A 151 -5.89 9.15 20.88
C ILE A 151 -6.97 10.25 20.83
N ASP A 152 -7.79 10.38 21.87
CA ASP A 152 -8.83 11.43 21.95
C ASP A 152 -8.21 12.83 21.96
N LYS A 153 -7.09 13.02 22.68
CA LYS A 153 -6.32 14.27 22.67
C LYS A 153 -5.76 14.59 21.28
N GLN A 154 -5.28 13.59 20.56
CA GLN A 154 -4.73 13.75 19.21
C GLN A 154 -5.83 14.11 18.21
N ASP A 155 -6.98 13.42 18.26
CA ASP A 155 -8.15 13.74 17.43
C ASP A 155 -8.59 15.20 17.64
N THR A 156 -8.79 15.59 18.91
CA THR A 156 -9.13 16.98 19.28
C THR A 156 -8.07 17.97 18.79
N PHE A 157 -6.79 17.63 18.93
CA PHE A 157 -5.69 18.48 18.48
C PHE A 157 -5.75 18.72 16.96
N PHE A 158 -5.95 17.68 16.15
CA PHE A 158 -6.01 17.80 14.70
C PHE A 158 -7.28 18.53 14.21
N GLU A 159 -8.40 18.42 14.93
CA GLU A 159 -9.61 19.22 14.69
C GLU A 159 -9.38 20.72 14.95
N GLU A 160 -8.80 21.07 16.10
CA GLU A 160 -8.43 22.45 16.43
C GLU A 160 -7.46 23.03 15.39
N LEU A 161 -6.47 22.23 14.99
CA LEU A 161 -5.45 22.66 14.04
C LEU A 161 -6.03 22.84 12.62
N ALA A 162 -6.99 22.00 12.22
CA ALA A 162 -7.74 22.18 10.98
C ALA A 162 -8.53 23.50 10.98
N ASP A 163 -9.17 23.83 12.11
CA ASP A 163 -9.88 25.10 12.24
C ASP A 163 -8.94 26.32 12.19
N LEU A 164 -7.81 26.25 12.87
CA LEU A 164 -6.76 27.29 12.80
C LEU A 164 -6.22 27.44 11.37
N SER A 165 -5.99 26.35 10.64
CA SER A 165 -5.55 26.36 9.24
C SER A 165 -6.51 27.10 8.31
N ARG A 166 -7.83 26.95 8.52
CA ARG A 166 -8.86 27.71 7.79
C ARG A 166 -8.77 29.20 8.10
N ARG A 167 -8.68 29.56 9.40
CA ARG A 167 -8.61 30.96 9.84
C ARG A 167 -7.30 31.66 9.48
N ALA A 168 -6.22 30.90 9.30
CA ALA A 168 -4.89 31.43 9.04
C ALA A 168 -4.81 32.29 7.77
N GLY A 169 -5.64 32.04 6.76
CA GLY A 169 -5.68 32.83 5.52
C GLY A 169 -6.25 34.24 5.66
N HIS A 170 -6.94 34.54 6.77
CA HIS A 170 -7.71 35.78 6.93
C HIS A 170 -7.04 36.84 7.81
N SER A 171 -6.01 36.48 8.59
CA SER A 171 -5.32 37.44 9.46
C SER A 171 -3.95 36.95 9.90
N SER A 172 -3.01 37.88 10.12
CA SER A 172 -1.68 37.58 10.67
C SER A 172 -1.75 36.86 12.03
N LYS A 173 -2.67 37.27 12.92
CA LYS A 173 -2.92 36.58 14.21
C LYS A 173 -3.35 35.11 14.03
N GLY A 174 -4.20 34.83 13.04
CA GLY A 174 -4.63 33.47 12.71
C GLY A 174 -3.47 32.62 12.19
N PHE A 175 -2.64 33.19 11.32
CA PHE A 175 -1.44 32.55 10.82
C PHE A 175 -0.45 32.19 11.94
N ASP A 176 -0.16 33.13 12.85
CA ASP A 176 0.74 32.87 13.96
C ASP A 176 0.20 31.82 14.94
N ALA A 177 -1.11 31.82 15.21
CA ALA A 177 -1.74 30.79 16.04
C ALA A 177 -1.61 29.40 15.42
N PHE A 178 -1.91 29.26 14.12
CA PHE A 178 -1.74 28.01 13.38
C PHE A 178 -0.29 27.53 13.40
N LYS A 179 0.65 28.41 13.01
CA LYS A 179 2.10 28.14 13.01
C LYS A 179 2.59 27.68 14.38
N LYS A 180 2.21 28.38 15.45
CA LYS A 180 2.61 28.07 16.83
C LYS A 180 2.10 26.70 17.27
N LYS A 181 0.82 26.39 17.01
CA LYS A 181 0.20 25.11 17.39
C LYS A 181 0.80 23.95 16.60
N LEU A 182 1.04 24.12 15.30
CA LEU A 182 1.72 23.15 14.45
C LEU A 182 3.14 22.87 14.94
N ASN A 183 3.96 23.92 15.14
CA ASN A 183 5.32 23.75 15.67
C ASN A 183 5.32 23.15 17.08
N PHE A 184 4.31 23.45 17.90
CA PHE A 184 4.17 22.82 19.21
C PHE A 184 3.99 21.31 19.06
N TYR A 185 3.12 20.81 18.17
CA TYR A 185 2.92 19.37 17.98
C TYR A 185 4.22 18.60 17.75
N GLU A 186 5.07 19.15 16.88
CA GLU A 186 6.27 18.48 16.41
C GLU A 186 7.41 18.56 17.42
N ASN A 187 7.47 19.63 18.23
CA ASN A 187 8.55 19.85 19.18
C ASN A 187 8.18 19.49 20.64
N SER A 188 6.89 19.48 21.00
CA SER A 188 6.42 19.27 22.39
C SER A 188 6.20 17.81 22.76
N GLY A 189 6.45 16.88 21.83
CA GLY A 189 6.30 15.46 22.05
C GLY A 189 4.87 14.94 21.92
N GLY A 190 3.90 15.73 21.44
CA GLY A 190 2.57 15.21 21.07
C GLY A 190 2.68 14.07 20.06
N SER A 191 3.46 14.28 18.99
CA SER A 191 3.81 13.21 18.04
C SER A 191 4.52 12.03 18.72
N ASN A 192 5.45 12.30 19.64
CA ASN A 192 6.23 11.27 20.33
C ASN A 192 5.36 10.37 21.22
N LYS A 193 4.36 10.93 21.92
CA LYS A 193 3.47 10.16 22.80
C LYS A 193 2.62 9.16 22.02
N PHE A 194 1.94 9.62 20.99
CA PHE A 194 1.16 8.75 20.11
C PHE A 194 2.06 7.71 19.42
N PHE A 195 3.24 8.12 18.95
CA PHE A 195 4.18 7.19 18.33
C PHE A 195 4.73 6.14 19.31
N ASN A 196 4.88 6.48 20.59
CA ASN A 196 5.25 5.50 21.62
C ASN A 196 4.16 4.45 21.84
N ILE A 197 2.88 4.86 21.84
CA ILE A 197 1.74 3.93 21.90
C ILE A 197 1.75 3.02 20.67
N TYR A 198 1.90 3.60 19.47
CA TYR A 198 2.00 2.84 18.23
C TYR A 198 3.13 1.79 18.29
N LYS A 199 4.32 2.18 18.76
CA LYS A 199 5.48 1.30 18.93
C LYS A 199 5.25 0.19 19.96
N ASP A 200 4.65 0.51 21.10
CA ASP A 200 4.36 -0.49 22.12
C ASP A 200 3.35 -1.52 21.59
N MET A 201 2.37 -1.06 20.83
CA MET A 201 1.43 -1.95 20.17
C MET A 201 2.08 -2.81 19.08
N ASP A 202 3.00 -2.25 18.30
CA ASP A 202 3.79 -2.99 17.31
C ASP A 202 4.63 -4.08 18.01
N SER A 203 5.32 -3.73 19.09
CA SER A 203 6.07 -4.68 19.92
C SER A 203 5.19 -5.83 20.42
N LYS A 204 3.97 -5.53 20.90
CA LYS A 204 2.99 -6.55 21.30
C LYS A 204 2.52 -7.41 20.13
N LEU A 205 2.30 -6.82 18.95
CA LEU A 205 1.97 -7.55 17.73
C LEU A 205 3.11 -8.52 17.33
N LEU A 206 4.35 -8.13 17.60
CA LEU A 206 5.54 -8.95 17.32
C LEU A 206 5.92 -9.91 18.45
N SER A 207 5.22 -9.91 19.58
CA SER A 207 5.55 -10.78 20.73
C SER A 207 5.32 -12.28 20.51
N GLN A 208 4.56 -12.66 19.48
CA GLN A 208 4.24 -14.04 19.15
C GLN A 208 4.51 -14.28 17.66
N GLU A 209 5.07 -15.45 17.35
CA GLU A 209 5.29 -15.85 15.96
C GLU A 209 3.94 -15.98 15.23
N ARG A 210 3.87 -15.42 14.03
CA ARG A 210 2.71 -15.46 13.14
C ARG A 210 2.98 -16.43 11.99
N ASN A 211 2.04 -17.30 11.66
CA ASN A 211 2.22 -18.39 10.69
C ASN A 211 1.07 -18.52 9.67
N PHE A 212 0.02 -17.73 9.81
CA PHE A 212 -1.10 -17.72 8.88
C PHE A 212 -1.11 -16.42 8.07
N PRO A 213 -1.37 -16.49 6.75
CA PRO A 213 -1.52 -15.29 5.93
C PRO A 213 -2.57 -14.32 6.49
N THR A 214 -3.60 -14.79 7.18
CA THR A 214 -4.61 -13.92 7.81
C THR A 214 -4.11 -13.09 9.01
N GLN A 215 -2.84 -13.21 9.41
CA GLN A 215 -2.27 -12.53 10.58
C GLN A 215 -1.43 -11.29 10.22
N PHE A 216 -1.27 -10.94 8.94
CA PHE A 216 -0.63 -9.68 8.59
C PHE A 216 -1.60 -8.53 8.85
N THR A 217 -1.06 -7.36 9.09
CA THR A 217 -1.81 -6.16 9.47
C THR A 217 -1.31 -4.98 8.64
N LYS A 218 -2.05 -3.89 8.61
CA LYS A 218 -1.59 -2.63 8.03
C LYS A 218 -0.31 -2.09 8.68
N MET A 219 0.02 -2.48 9.91
CA MET A 219 1.31 -2.12 10.52
C MET A 219 2.48 -2.81 9.81
N ASP A 220 2.26 -4.02 9.28
CA ASP A 220 3.25 -4.74 8.49
C ASP A 220 3.44 -4.09 7.11
N GLU A 221 2.38 -3.57 6.50
CA GLU A 221 2.47 -2.80 5.25
C GLU A 221 3.25 -1.50 5.44
N ILE A 222 2.96 -0.74 6.50
CA ILE A 222 3.72 0.48 6.83
C ILE A 222 5.21 0.15 7.08
N TYR A 223 5.49 -1.00 7.70
CA TYR A 223 6.86 -1.46 7.85
C TYR A 223 7.49 -1.82 6.50
N PHE A 224 6.77 -2.52 5.64
CA PHE A 224 7.23 -2.96 4.34
C PHE A 224 7.52 -1.78 3.40
N ASP A 225 6.69 -0.74 3.38
CA ASP A 225 6.97 0.50 2.64
C ASP A 225 8.32 1.11 3.06
N LYS A 226 8.59 1.17 4.37
CA LYS A 226 9.86 1.66 4.90
C LYS A 226 11.02 0.72 4.55
N TYR A 227 10.78 -0.58 4.59
CA TYR A 227 11.76 -1.60 4.19
C TYR A 227 12.18 -1.41 2.73
N MET A 228 11.19 -1.23 1.83
CA MET A 228 11.43 -1.02 0.39
C MET A 228 12.10 0.33 0.11
N ALA A 229 11.78 1.38 0.86
CA ALA A 229 12.41 2.69 0.70
C ALA A 229 13.91 2.72 1.08
N ASN A 230 14.36 1.78 1.92
CA ASN A 230 15.72 1.76 2.46
C ASN A 230 16.76 1.08 1.56
N GLY A 231 16.40 0.64 0.34
CA GLY A 231 17.29 0.17 -0.73
C GLY A 231 18.58 -0.56 -0.31
N GLY A 232 18.65 -1.87 -0.53
CA GLY A 232 19.86 -2.64 -0.25
C GLY A 232 21.02 -2.37 -1.22
N SER A 233 22.25 -2.69 -0.81
CA SER A 233 23.38 -2.75 -1.74
C SER A 233 23.17 -3.85 -2.79
N PRO A 234 23.68 -3.69 -4.03
CA PRO A 234 23.46 -4.68 -5.08
C PRO A 234 24.03 -6.06 -4.75
N ILE A 235 23.19 -7.09 -4.80
CA ILE A 235 23.57 -8.49 -4.51
C ILE A 235 23.60 -9.33 -5.78
N SER A 236 24.31 -10.45 -5.71
CA SER A 236 24.23 -11.49 -6.73
C SER A 236 23.26 -12.57 -6.25
N VAL A 237 22.36 -13.00 -7.12
CA VAL A 237 21.39 -14.06 -6.85
C VAL A 237 21.31 -15.02 -8.02
N TYR A 238 20.72 -16.18 -7.77
CA TYR A 238 20.60 -17.27 -8.71
C TYR A 238 19.13 -17.66 -8.88
N ARG A 239 18.72 -17.90 -10.13
CA ARG A 239 17.40 -18.41 -10.46
C ARG A 239 17.53 -19.68 -11.28
N GLY A 240 16.99 -20.78 -10.77
CA GLY A 240 16.86 -22.02 -11.53
C GLY A 240 15.60 -22.05 -12.37
N ASP A 241 15.71 -22.54 -13.61
CA ASP A 241 14.56 -22.89 -14.45
C ASP A 241 14.88 -24.14 -15.27
N GLY A 242 14.09 -25.19 -15.11
CA GLY A 242 14.23 -26.44 -15.85
C GLY A 242 13.26 -26.59 -17.03
N ARG A 243 12.35 -25.62 -17.23
CA ARG A 243 11.28 -25.72 -18.22
C ARG A 243 11.83 -25.46 -19.62
N ASP A 244 11.57 -26.40 -20.54
CA ASP A 244 11.84 -26.28 -21.98
C ASP A 244 13.31 -26.00 -22.36
N VAL A 245 14.26 -26.30 -21.47
CA VAL A 245 15.69 -26.14 -21.73
C VAL A 245 16.35 -27.49 -22.04
N THR A 246 17.12 -27.51 -23.12
CA THR A 246 17.95 -28.64 -23.58
C THR A 246 19.32 -28.12 -23.99
N SER A 247 20.27 -29.02 -24.28
CA SER A 247 21.56 -28.64 -24.85
C SER A 247 21.45 -27.88 -26.17
N VAL A 248 20.42 -28.17 -26.97
CA VAL A 248 20.17 -27.52 -28.26
C VAL A 248 19.46 -26.18 -28.06
N SER A 249 18.35 -26.14 -27.32
CA SER A 249 17.57 -24.90 -27.12
C SER A 249 18.32 -23.83 -26.33
N PHE A 250 19.26 -24.22 -25.47
CA PHE A 250 20.10 -23.26 -24.74
C PHE A 250 20.97 -22.39 -25.65
N ASN A 251 21.29 -22.84 -26.87
CA ASN A 251 22.12 -22.07 -27.81
C ASN A 251 21.40 -20.83 -28.34
N THR A 252 20.07 -20.87 -28.41
CA THR A 252 19.23 -19.80 -28.93
C THR A 252 18.40 -19.11 -27.84
N LEU A 253 18.52 -19.54 -26.58
CA LEU A 253 17.80 -18.95 -25.46
C LEU A 253 18.15 -17.45 -25.30
N PRO A 254 17.21 -16.50 -25.39
CA PRO A 254 17.54 -15.08 -25.31
C PRO A 254 17.81 -14.64 -23.87
N PHE A 255 18.65 -13.62 -23.70
CA PHE A 255 18.70 -12.80 -22.49
C PHE A 255 17.57 -11.76 -22.59
N SER A 256 16.35 -12.17 -22.27
CA SER A 256 15.17 -11.29 -22.25
C SER A 256 14.80 -10.92 -20.81
N ASP A 257 13.98 -9.89 -20.64
CA ASP A 257 13.38 -9.57 -19.35
C ASP A 257 12.69 -10.82 -18.77
N MET A 258 12.86 -11.06 -17.46
CA MET A 258 12.18 -12.12 -16.75
C MET A 258 10.88 -11.55 -16.15
N PRO A 259 9.70 -11.90 -16.69
CA PRO A 259 8.45 -11.35 -16.18
C PRO A 259 8.19 -11.88 -14.76
N ALA A 260 7.68 -10.99 -13.91
CA ALA A 260 7.05 -11.39 -12.66
C ALA A 260 5.87 -12.34 -12.95
N GLY A 261 5.63 -13.29 -12.04
CA GLY A 261 4.44 -14.13 -12.12
C GLY A 261 3.25 -13.55 -11.38
N GLY A 262 2.05 -13.96 -11.82
CA GLY A 262 0.75 -13.75 -11.16
C GLY A 262 0.30 -12.29 -11.05
N THR A 263 -0.13 -11.83 -9.87
CA THR A 263 -0.72 -10.47 -9.70
C THR A 263 0.35 -9.39 -9.76
N THR A 264 0.00 -8.10 -9.72
CA THR A 264 0.98 -6.99 -9.57
C THR A 264 1.14 -6.56 -8.11
N ASP A 265 0.69 -7.37 -7.16
CA ASP A 265 0.64 -7.03 -5.75
C ASP A 265 2.03 -7.14 -5.09
N ILE A 266 2.68 -6.00 -4.91
CA ILE A 266 3.97 -5.90 -4.21
C ILE A 266 3.67 -5.28 -2.83
N SER A 267 3.15 -6.11 -1.94
CA SER A 267 2.80 -5.77 -0.55
C SER A 267 3.43 -6.77 0.43
N PHE A 268 3.41 -6.45 1.72
CA PHE A 268 3.82 -7.41 2.75
C PHE A 268 2.93 -8.67 2.71
N ALA A 269 1.61 -8.48 2.58
CA ALA A 269 0.65 -9.54 2.36
C ALA A 269 1.06 -10.44 1.19
N GLY A 270 1.39 -9.81 0.05
CA GLY A 270 1.85 -10.51 -1.15
C GLY A 270 3.09 -11.38 -0.89
N VAL A 271 4.07 -10.90 -0.11
CA VAL A 271 5.25 -11.69 0.28
C VAL A 271 4.88 -12.85 1.21
N VAL A 272 4.04 -12.63 2.21
CA VAL A 272 3.59 -13.69 3.13
C VAL A 272 2.84 -14.77 2.35
N GLU A 273 1.88 -14.40 1.51
CA GLU A 273 1.13 -15.35 0.69
C GLU A 273 2.03 -16.16 -0.23
N HIS A 274 2.96 -15.49 -0.92
CA HIS A 274 3.91 -16.13 -1.82
C HIS A 274 4.71 -17.22 -1.09
N THR A 275 5.30 -16.85 0.04
CA THR A 275 6.18 -17.72 0.84
C THR A 275 5.43 -18.81 1.61
N HIS A 276 4.11 -18.65 1.81
CA HIS A 276 3.30 -19.60 2.58
C HIS A 276 2.54 -20.61 1.72
N THR A 277 2.18 -20.22 0.49
CA THR A 277 1.32 -21.03 -0.38
C THR A 277 2.07 -21.64 -1.56
N ASN A 278 3.20 -21.05 -1.99
CA ASN A 278 3.94 -21.42 -3.21
C ASN A 278 3.10 -21.40 -4.51
N THR A 279 1.83 -20.98 -4.48
CA THR A 279 0.90 -21.05 -5.62
C THR A 279 0.60 -19.69 -6.23
N LEU A 280 0.63 -18.63 -5.43
CA LEU A 280 0.42 -17.27 -5.89
C LEU A 280 1.75 -16.57 -6.11
N LYS A 281 2.02 -16.24 -7.36
CA LYS A 281 3.12 -15.33 -7.71
C LYS A 281 2.53 -13.93 -7.61
N ASN A 282 3.07 -13.11 -6.71
CA ASN A 282 2.49 -11.80 -6.38
C ASN A 282 3.38 -10.70 -6.96
N GLY A 283 3.51 -10.66 -8.28
CA GLY A 283 4.21 -9.57 -8.96
C GLY A 283 5.71 -9.60 -8.76
N MET A 284 6.26 -10.75 -8.39
CA MET A 284 7.67 -10.92 -8.04
C MET A 284 8.31 -12.08 -8.80
N VAL A 285 9.63 -12.01 -8.94
CA VAL A 285 10.47 -13.12 -9.43
C VAL A 285 11.26 -13.68 -8.25
N SER A 286 11.02 -14.94 -7.92
CA SER A 286 11.76 -15.66 -6.87
C SER A 286 13.16 -16.08 -7.34
N THR A 287 14.14 -15.89 -6.47
CA THR A 287 15.57 -16.17 -6.67
C THR A 287 16.17 -16.65 -5.33
N SER A 288 17.41 -17.13 -5.35
CA SER A 288 18.14 -17.53 -4.14
C SER A 288 19.52 -16.87 -4.10
N THR A 289 20.01 -16.51 -2.92
CA THR A 289 21.43 -16.11 -2.77
C THR A 289 22.39 -17.29 -2.84
N ASP A 290 21.87 -18.52 -2.81
CA ASP A 290 22.67 -19.74 -2.87
C ASP A 290 22.58 -20.42 -4.26
N LEU A 291 23.75 -20.67 -4.84
CA LEU A 291 23.86 -21.30 -6.16
C LEU A 291 23.33 -22.74 -6.16
N ALA A 292 23.58 -23.50 -5.08
CA ALA A 292 23.17 -24.90 -5.01
C ALA A 292 21.64 -25.01 -4.98
N THR A 293 20.97 -24.09 -4.29
CA THR A 293 19.51 -23.95 -4.28
C THR A 293 18.97 -23.62 -5.67
N GLY A 294 19.57 -22.64 -6.36
CA GLY A 294 19.20 -22.32 -7.75
C GLY A 294 19.37 -23.53 -8.68
N LEU A 295 20.46 -24.29 -8.54
CA LEU A 295 20.72 -25.51 -9.30
C LEU A 295 19.72 -26.63 -9.01
N PHE A 296 19.38 -26.83 -7.72
CA PHE A 296 18.38 -27.79 -7.31
C PHE A 296 17.05 -27.52 -8.02
N PHE A 297 16.53 -26.29 -7.96
CA PHE A 297 15.29 -25.94 -8.65
C PHE A 297 15.36 -26.04 -10.17
N ALA A 298 16.53 -25.83 -10.76
CA ALA A 298 16.71 -25.99 -12.21
C ALA A 298 16.65 -27.47 -12.66
N THR A 299 17.10 -28.41 -11.82
CA THR A 299 17.44 -29.77 -12.28
C THR A 299 16.80 -30.93 -11.50
N ASP A 300 16.12 -30.67 -10.39
CA ASP A 300 15.49 -31.72 -9.57
C ASP A 300 14.51 -32.56 -10.42
N ALA A 301 13.55 -31.88 -11.06
CA ALA A 301 12.53 -32.51 -11.91
C ALA A 301 12.94 -32.67 -13.38
N HIS A 302 14.14 -32.24 -13.79
CA HIS A 302 14.53 -32.13 -15.19
C HIS A 302 15.92 -32.72 -15.47
N GLU A 303 16.16 -33.22 -16.70
CA GLU A 303 17.50 -33.69 -17.07
C GLU A 303 18.46 -32.51 -17.23
N TYR A 304 17.99 -31.45 -17.87
CA TYR A 304 18.70 -30.20 -18.08
C TYR A 304 17.99 -29.07 -17.32
N GLY A 305 18.78 -28.10 -16.88
CA GLY A 305 18.26 -26.88 -16.27
C GLY A 305 19.20 -25.71 -16.52
N VAL A 306 18.65 -24.50 -16.60
CA VAL A 306 19.45 -23.28 -16.65
C VAL A 306 19.46 -22.65 -15.26
N VAL A 307 20.64 -22.22 -14.82
CA VAL A 307 20.78 -21.32 -13.68
C VAL A 307 21.20 -19.96 -14.21
N TRP A 308 20.36 -18.97 -13.94
CA TRP A 308 20.62 -17.57 -14.23
C TRP A 308 21.33 -16.92 -13.05
N GLU A 309 22.45 -16.25 -13.32
CA GLU A 309 23.13 -15.37 -12.38
C GLU A 309 22.66 -13.94 -12.63
N LEU A 310 22.16 -13.30 -11.58
CA LEU A 310 21.50 -11.99 -11.65
C LEU A 310 22.18 -11.01 -10.69
N LYS A 311 22.22 -9.73 -11.06
CA LYS A 311 22.66 -8.64 -10.19
C LYS A 311 21.47 -7.74 -9.83
N LEU A 312 20.96 -7.83 -8.60
CA LEU A 312 19.79 -7.08 -8.15
C LEU A 312 20.19 -5.92 -7.24
N ASP A 313 19.64 -4.74 -7.49
CA ASP A 313 19.75 -3.52 -6.69
C ASP A 313 18.44 -3.11 -5.99
N ASN A 314 17.32 -3.73 -6.38
CA ASN A 314 16.03 -3.65 -5.70
C ASN A 314 15.51 -5.06 -5.45
N TYR A 315 15.40 -5.46 -4.19
CA TYR A 315 15.03 -6.83 -3.82
C TYR A 315 14.47 -6.90 -2.40
N ILE A 316 13.75 -7.98 -2.13
CA ILE A 316 13.21 -8.34 -0.83
C ILE A 316 13.95 -9.58 -0.33
N HIS A 317 14.72 -9.43 0.74
CA HIS A 317 15.32 -10.57 1.42
C HIS A 317 14.29 -11.19 2.37
N VAL A 318 13.66 -12.29 1.93
CA VAL A 318 12.49 -12.89 2.59
C VAL A 318 12.74 -13.18 4.06
N THR A 319 13.86 -13.84 4.38
CA THR A 319 14.24 -14.15 5.76
C THR A 319 14.30 -12.92 6.65
N ASN A 320 14.91 -11.83 6.18
CA ASN A 320 15.09 -10.61 6.96
C ASN A 320 13.75 -9.91 7.18
N LEU A 321 12.93 -9.82 6.13
CA LEU A 321 11.61 -9.20 6.20
C LEU A 321 10.68 -9.96 7.17
N LEU A 322 10.55 -11.29 6.99
CA LEU A 322 9.66 -12.10 7.83
C LEU A 322 10.16 -12.15 9.28
N LYS A 323 11.47 -12.29 9.51
CA LYS A 323 12.05 -12.26 10.85
C LYS A 323 11.80 -10.93 11.56
N ALA A 324 11.97 -9.81 10.87
CA ALA A 324 11.72 -8.48 11.45
C ALA A 324 10.26 -8.28 11.86
N ARG A 325 9.34 -9.01 11.22
CA ARG A 325 7.91 -9.00 11.53
C ARG A 325 7.46 -10.25 12.30
N ASN A 326 8.38 -11.02 12.88
CA ASN A 326 8.08 -12.26 13.60
C ASN A 326 7.05 -13.16 12.88
N PHE A 327 7.20 -13.27 11.56
CA PHE A 327 6.45 -14.21 10.73
C PHE A 327 7.30 -15.44 10.49
N LYS A 328 6.66 -16.61 10.53
CA LYS A 328 7.30 -17.89 10.29
C LYS A 328 7.81 -17.95 8.86
N TYR A 329 9.12 -18.14 8.71
CA TYR A 329 9.71 -18.46 7.41
C TYR A 329 9.67 -19.98 7.21
N ARG A 330 8.79 -20.45 6.31
CA ARG A 330 8.52 -21.88 6.13
C ARG A 330 9.63 -22.65 5.41
N PHE A 331 10.46 -21.96 4.63
CA PHE A 331 11.47 -22.57 3.77
C PHE A 331 12.85 -21.91 3.94
N PRO A 332 13.45 -21.95 5.15
CA PRO A 332 14.73 -21.30 5.45
C PRO A 332 15.88 -21.66 4.51
N ASP A 333 15.90 -22.90 4.05
CA ASP A 333 16.96 -23.44 3.21
C ASP A 333 16.90 -22.97 1.75
N GLN A 334 15.87 -22.19 1.37
CA GLN A 334 15.81 -21.62 0.02
C GLN A 334 16.63 -20.34 -0.12
N TYR A 335 17.05 -19.72 0.99
CA TYR A 335 17.76 -18.44 0.98
C TYR A 335 17.10 -17.40 0.05
N GLU A 336 15.77 -17.34 0.14
CA GLU A 336 14.96 -16.72 -0.91
C GLU A 336 15.10 -15.19 -0.93
N VAL A 337 15.27 -14.68 -2.15
CA VAL A 337 15.22 -13.26 -2.47
C VAL A 337 14.18 -13.05 -3.58
N LEU A 338 13.28 -12.11 -3.37
CA LEU A 338 12.27 -11.75 -4.36
C LEU A 338 12.69 -10.45 -5.06
N ALA A 339 12.67 -10.45 -6.39
CA ALA A 339 12.74 -9.21 -7.16
C ALA A 339 11.32 -8.67 -7.39
N PRO A 340 10.99 -7.45 -6.93
CA PRO A 340 9.70 -6.83 -7.20
C PRO A 340 9.58 -6.45 -8.68
N GLY A 341 8.52 -6.91 -9.33
CA GLY A 341 8.29 -6.72 -10.75
C GLY A 341 9.14 -7.62 -11.65
N ALA A 342 9.20 -7.27 -12.93
CA ALA A 342 10.03 -7.97 -13.91
C ALA A 342 11.52 -7.63 -13.71
N ILE A 343 12.39 -8.61 -13.92
CA ILE A 343 13.84 -8.40 -13.92
C ILE A 343 14.27 -8.05 -15.34
N SER A 344 14.86 -6.86 -15.52
CA SER A 344 15.38 -6.46 -16.83
C SER A 344 16.51 -7.38 -17.30
N ALA A 345 16.59 -7.65 -18.60
CA ALA A 345 17.68 -8.38 -19.24
C ALA A 345 19.07 -7.83 -18.85
N SER A 346 19.18 -6.51 -18.66
CA SER A 346 20.42 -5.85 -18.23
C SER A 346 20.92 -6.27 -16.83
N LYS A 347 20.06 -6.89 -16.02
CA LYS A 347 20.42 -7.43 -14.70
C LYS A 347 20.90 -8.87 -14.77
N ILE A 348 20.78 -9.54 -15.93
CA ILE A 348 21.25 -10.90 -16.13
C ILE A 348 22.75 -10.84 -16.41
N VAL A 349 23.55 -11.44 -15.53
CA VAL A 349 25.01 -11.51 -15.68
C VAL A 349 25.38 -12.69 -16.58
N SER A 350 24.81 -13.85 -16.28
CA SER A 350 25.11 -15.07 -17.02
C SER A 350 23.98 -16.08 -16.96
N ALA A 351 24.01 -17.03 -17.89
CA ALA A 351 23.18 -18.22 -17.92
C ALA A 351 24.09 -19.44 -18.01
N THR A 352 23.92 -20.40 -17.11
CA THR A 352 24.69 -21.65 -17.12
C THR A 352 23.75 -22.83 -17.29
N LEU A 353 23.94 -23.58 -18.36
CA LEU A 353 23.26 -24.84 -18.60
C LEU A 353 23.92 -25.95 -17.80
N TYR A 354 23.11 -26.66 -17.03
CA TYR A 354 23.48 -27.85 -16.31
C TYR A 354 22.76 -29.07 -16.87
N ARG A 355 23.40 -30.23 -16.78
CA ARG A 355 22.78 -31.56 -16.88
C ARG A 355 22.92 -32.20 -15.50
N LYS A 356 21.83 -32.26 -14.74
CA LYS A 356 21.89 -32.51 -13.29
C LYS A 356 22.92 -31.59 -12.63
N ASN A 357 23.94 -32.13 -11.96
CA ASN A 357 24.93 -31.31 -11.24
C ASN A 357 26.19 -30.97 -12.07
N THR A 358 26.18 -31.27 -13.37
CA THR A 358 27.34 -31.06 -14.25
C THR A 358 27.11 -29.86 -15.16
N ILE A 359 28.06 -28.92 -15.16
CA ILE A 359 28.04 -27.79 -16.10
C ILE A 359 28.24 -28.32 -17.52
N VAL A 360 27.32 -27.96 -18.41
CA VAL A 360 27.41 -28.25 -19.85
C VAL A 360 27.97 -27.05 -20.59
N ARG A 361 27.44 -25.86 -20.31
CA ARG A 361 27.80 -24.62 -21.01
C ARG A 361 27.46 -23.39 -20.18
N LYS A 362 28.24 -22.31 -20.32
CA LYS A 362 27.93 -20.98 -19.77
C LYS A 362 27.88 -19.95 -20.90
N ARG A 363 26.97 -18.98 -20.79
CA ARG A 363 26.85 -17.79 -21.62
C ARG A 363 26.82 -16.57 -20.71
N THR A 364 27.51 -15.49 -21.08
CA THR A 364 27.45 -14.20 -20.38
C THR A 364 26.59 -13.26 -21.22
N SER A 365 25.78 -12.42 -20.57
CA SER A 365 24.91 -11.45 -21.25
C SER A 365 25.68 -10.34 -21.96
#